data_AF-A0A2B7XRF9-F1
#
_entry.id   AF-A0A2B7XRF9-F1
#
_cell.length_a   1.000
_cell.length_b   1.000
_cell.length_c   1.000
_cell.angle_alpha   90.00
_cell.angle_beta   90.00
_cell.angle_gamma   90.00
#
_symmetry.space_group_name_H-M   'P 1'
#
loop_
_entity.id
_entity.type
_entity.pdbx_description
1 polymer ?
#
loop_
_entity_poly.entity_id
_entity_poly.type
_entity_poly.pdbx_seq_one_letter_code
_entity_poly.pdbx_strand_id
1 'polypeptide(L)'
;MSLSNQGGLVHPKTSIQDQDELSSLLQVPLVAGSVNRGSPVVGAGMVVNDWLAVTGLDTTATELSVVESVFKLGEGAPGAGGKSSLGAFGNTHKESLVESFY
;
A
#
# COMPACT_ATOMS: atom_id res chain seq x y z
N MET A 1 7.68 -12.23 1.47
CA MET A 1 6.23 -12.09 1.27
C MET A 1 5.70 -11.29 2.44
N SER A 2 4.78 -10.36 2.19
CA SER A 2 4.05 -9.61 3.23
C SER A 2 2.57 -9.98 3.11
N LEU A 3 1.90 -10.29 4.22
CA LEU A 3 0.56 -10.89 4.23
C LEU A 3 -0.30 -10.24 5.33
N SER A 4 -1.56 -9.96 5.00
CA SER A 4 -2.61 -9.60 5.97
C SER A 4 -3.88 -10.40 5.69
N ASN A 5 -4.94 -10.19 6.49
CA ASN A 5 -6.21 -10.85 6.27
C ASN A 5 -6.96 -10.31 5.03
N GLN A 6 -6.52 -9.18 4.48
CA GLN A 6 -7.17 -8.53 3.34
C GLN A 6 -6.49 -8.86 2.00
N GLY A 7 -5.22 -9.26 2.01
CA GLY A 7 -4.44 -9.52 0.82
C GLY A 7 -2.97 -9.82 1.12
N GLY A 8 -2.17 -10.00 0.07
CA GLY A 8 -0.73 -10.23 0.21
C GLY A 8 0.10 -9.80 -0.99
N LEU A 9 1.34 -9.41 -0.72
CA LEU A 9 2.32 -9.02 -1.74
C LEU A 9 3.44 -10.07 -1.82
N VAL A 10 3.62 -10.62 -3.03
CA VAL A 10 4.62 -11.66 -3.33
C VAL A 10 5.78 -11.12 -4.17
N HIS A 11 6.79 -11.95 -4.35
CA HIS A 11 7.98 -11.61 -5.13
C HIS A 11 7.61 -11.27 -6.59
N PRO A 12 8.23 -10.26 -7.22
CA PRO A 12 7.82 -9.78 -8.54
C PRO A 12 8.02 -10.81 -9.68
N LYS A 13 8.84 -11.84 -9.48
CA LYS A 13 9.05 -12.94 -10.43
C LYS A 13 8.20 -14.19 -10.16
N THR A 14 7.26 -14.14 -9.23
CA THR A 14 6.34 -15.25 -9.00
C THR A 14 5.43 -15.41 -10.21
N SER A 15 5.22 -16.65 -10.68
CA SER A 15 4.36 -16.89 -11.84
C SER A 15 2.89 -16.58 -11.51
N ILE A 16 2.06 -16.40 -12.54
CA ILE A 16 0.62 -16.15 -12.35
C ILE A 16 -0.05 -17.41 -11.80
N GLN A 17 0.40 -18.58 -12.26
CA GLN A 17 -0.07 -19.89 -11.80
C GLN A 17 0.18 -20.06 -10.29
N ASP A 18 1.39 -19.78 -9.81
CA ASP A 18 1.70 -19.88 -8.38
C ASP A 18 0.91 -18.85 -7.56
N GLN A 19 0.67 -17.66 -8.10
CA GLN A 19 -0.15 -16.63 -7.45
C GLN A 19 -1.60 -17.11 -7.29
N ASP A 20 -2.19 -17.71 -8.32
CA ASP A 20 -3.56 -18.23 -8.29
C ASP A 20 -3.69 -19.43 -7.35
N GLU A 21 -2.70 -20.33 -7.32
CA GLU A 21 -2.67 -21.45 -6.37
C GLU A 21 -2.59 -20.96 -4.92
N LEU A 22 -1.68 -20.01 -4.63
CA LEU A 22 -1.53 -19.45 -3.30
C LEU A 22 -2.74 -18.61 -2.87
N SER A 23 -3.33 -17.86 -3.81
CA SER A 23 -4.56 -17.07 -3.58
C SER A 23 -5.73 -17.99 -3.25
N SER A 24 -5.85 -19.13 -3.95
CA SER A 24 -6.88 -20.14 -3.69
C SER A 24 -6.67 -20.84 -2.34
N LEU A 25 -5.42 -21.08 -1.95
CA LEU A 25 -5.07 -21.73 -0.68
C LEU A 25 -5.32 -20.79 0.52
N LEU A 26 -4.90 -19.53 0.42
CA LEU A 26 -4.99 -18.55 1.50
C LEU A 26 -6.33 -17.80 1.52
N GLN A 27 -7.13 -17.93 0.47
CA GLN A 27 -8.42 -17.23 0.28
C GLN A 27 -8.31 -15.70 0.35
N VAL A 28 -7.14 -15.15 0.04
CA VAL A 28 -6.89 -13.71 -0.01
C VAL A 28 -6.24 -13.33 -1.34
N PRO A 29 -6.55 -12.14 -1.90
CA PRO A 29 -5.95 -11.70 -3.15
C PRO A 29 -4.44 -11.51 -2.99
N LEU A 30 -3.67 -12.11 -3.88
CA LEU A 30 -2.21 -11.97 -3.95
C LEU A 30 -1.80 -11.23 -5.22
N VAL A 31 -0.83 -10.33 -5.09
CA VAL A 31 -0.26 -9.61 -6.22
C VAL A 31 1.27 -9.61 -6.14
N ALA A 32 1.92 -9.86 -7.27
CA ALA A 32 3.35 -9.70 -7.43
C ALA A 32 3.75 -8.22 -7.50
N GLY A 33 4.69 -7.81 -6.65
CA GLY A 33 5.13 -6.42 -6.58
C GLY A 33 6.52 -6.25 -5.98
N SER A 34 7.05 -5.05 -6.06
CA SER A 34 8.32 -4.65 -5.44
C SER A 34 8.11 -3.57 -4.40
N VAL A 35 9.14 -3.34 -3.60
CA VAL A 35 9.20 -2.28 -2.58
C VAL A 35 10.55 -1.57 -2.67
N ASN A 36 10.69 -0.38 -2.10
CA ASN A 36 11.98 0.34 -2.08
C ASN A 36 12.62 0.47 -3.47
N ARG A 37 11.87 0.95 -4.47
CA ARG A 37 12.35 1.23 -5.83
C ARG A 37 12.81 -0.03 -6.59
N GLY A 38 11.98 -1.07 -6.57
CA GLY A 38 12.25 -2.30 -7.32
C GLY A 38 12.94 -3.42 -6.54
N SER A 39 13.05 -3.31 -5.21
CA SER A 39 13.60 -4.39 -4.39
C SER A 39 12.67 -5.61 -4.41
N PRO A 40 13.21 -6.81 -4.71
CA PRO A 40 12.44 -8.06 -4.68
C PRO A 40 12.11 -8.51 -3.25
N VAL A 41 12.75 -7.94 -2.23
CA VAL A 41 12.67 -8.41 -0.84
C VAL A 41 11.51 -7.74 -0.11
N VAL A 42 10.29 -8.07 -0.53
CA VAL A 42 9.06 -7.49 0.02
C VAL A 42 8.89 -7.76 1.51
N GLY A 43 9.24 -8.96 1.98
CA GLY A 43 9.01 -9.36 3.38
C GLY A 43 9.89 -8.64 4.40
N ALA A 44 11.03 -8.07 3.99
CA ALA A 44 11.90 -7.29 4.86
C ALA A 44 11.72 -5.78 4.66
N GLY A 45 11.27 -5.36 3.48
CA GLY A 45 11.10 -3.95 3.13
C GLY A 45 9.79 -3.32 3.58
N MET A 46 8.85 -4.11 4.09
CA MET A 46 7.58 -3.62 4.63
C MET A 46 6.97 -4.58 5.66
N VAL A 47 6.13 -4.01 6.52
CA VAL A 47 5.26 -4.74 7.44
C VAL A 47 3.84 -4.21 7.28
N VAL A 48 2.85 -5.11 7.31
CA VAL A 48 1.44 -4.77 7.09
C VAL A 48 0.55 -5.46 8.11
N ASN A 49 -0.55 -4.82 8.42
CA ASN A 49 -1.70 -5.40 9.10
C ASN A 49 -2.98 -4.91 8.39
N ASP A 50 -4.15 -5.19 8.96
CA ASP A 50 -5.44 -4.89 8.33
C ASP A 50 -5.78 -3.38 8.26
N TRP A 51 -5.05 -2.51 8.98
CA TRP A 51 -5.33 -1.07 9.05
C TRP A 51 -4.14 -0.16 8.70
N LEU A 52 -2.93 -0.71 8.54
CA LEU A 52 -1.68 0.03 8.38
C LEU A 52 -0.65 -0.80 7.62
N ALA A 53 0.01 -0.18 6.65
CA ALA A 53 1.25 -0.67 6.07
C ALA A 53 2.39 0.32 6.37
N VAL A 54 3.54 -0.21 6.76
CA VAL A 54 4.78 0.54 6.96
C VAL A 54 5.80 0.02 5.95
N THR A 55 6.34 0.91 5.12
CA THR A 55 7.31 0.58 4.07
C THR A 55 8.57 1.45 4.22
N GLY A 56 9.66 1.08 3.53
CA GLY A 56 10.85 1.93 3.50
C GLY A 56 10.63 3.22 2.72
N LEU A 57 11.38 4.28 3.08
CA LEU A 57 11.29 5.63 2.51
C LEU A 57 11.50 5.68 0.98
N ASP A 58 12.26 4.74 0.43
CA ASP A 58 12.55 4.66 -1.01
C ASP A 58 11.41 4.03 -1.82
N THR A 59 10.30 3.63 -1.17
CA THR A 59 9.14 3.06 -1.86
C THR A 59 8.48 4.13 -2.74
N THR A 60 8.31 3.80 -4.01
CA THR A 60 7.76 4.74 -5.00
C THR A 60 6.25 4.90 -4.85
N ALA A 61 5.69 6.02 -5.33
CA ALA A 61 4.25 6.27 -5.29
C ALA A 61 3.45 5.17 -6.01
N THR A 62 3.98 4.59 -7.09
CA THR A 62 3.34 3.49 -7.80
C THR A 62 3.33 2.19 -7.00
N GLU A 63 4.42 1.89 -6.28
CA GLU A 63 4.48 0.74 -5.37
C GLU A 63 3.48 0.92 -4.21
N LEU A 64 3.41 2.13 -3.64
CA LEU A 64 2.43 2.46 -2.59
C LEU A 64 0.98 2.31 -3.05
N SER A 65 0.63 2.80 -4.24
CA SER A 65 -0.74 2.63 -4.77
C SER A 65 -1.14 1.16 -4.94
N VAL A 66 -0.20 0.29 -5.31
CA VAL A 66 -0.46 -1.15 -5.39
C VAL A 66 -0.68 -1.74 -4.00
N VAL A 67 0.16 -1.38 -3.02
CA VAL A 67 0.03 -1.83 -1.62
C VAL A 67 -1.31 -1.40 -1.03
N GLU A 68 -1.72 -0.14 -1.21
CA GLU A 68 -3.02 0.37 -0.73
C GLU A 68 -4.20 -0.41 -1.33
N SER A 69 -4.14 -0.71 -2.63
CA SER A 69 -5.18 -1.48 -3.33
C SER A 69 -5.26 -2.94 -2.86
N VAL A 70 -4.12 -3.62 -2.75
CA VAL A 70 -4.05 -5.05 -2.39
C VAL A 70 -4.51 -5.28 -0.95
N PHE A 71 -4.08 -4.41 -0.03
CA PHE A 71 -4.41 -4.54 1.39
C PHE A 71 -5.70 -3.78 1.79
N LYS A 72 -6.40 -3.16 0.83
CA LYS A 72 -7.64 -2.38 1.04
C LYS A 72 -7.50 -1.29 2.11
N LEU A 73 -6.33 -0.67 2.16
CA LEU A 73 -6.02 0.37 3.12
C LEU A 73 -6.70 1.67 2.67
N GLY A 74 -7.73 2.10 3.40
CA GLY A 74 -8.46 3.34 3.13
C GLY A 74 -9.98 3.20 3.09
N GLU A 75 -10.52 1.99 2.91
CA GLU A 75 -11.98 1.76 2.78
C GLU A 75 -12.64 1.17 4.05
N GLY A 76 -11.86 0.86 5.10
CA GLY A 76 -12.35 0.00 6.19
C GLY A 76 -11.81 0.23 7.59
N ALA A 77 -11.21 1.38 7.92
CA ALA A 77 -10.89 1.67 9.32
C ALA A 77 -12.13 2.26 10.03
N PRO A 78 -12.76 1.57 11.00
CA PRO A 78 -13.82 2.16 11.83
C PRO A 78 -13.19 3.21 12.75
N GLY A 79 -13.01 4.42 12.22
CA GLY A 79 -12.34 5.53 12.91
C GLY A 79 -11.53 6.47 12.01
N ALA A 80 -11.22 6.09 10.76
CA ALA A 80 -10.48 6.95 9.84
C ALA A 80 -11.39 7.50 8.74
N GLY A 81 -12.35 8.34 9.13
CA GLY A 81 -12.87 9.35 8.23
C GLY A 81 -11.76 10.37 7.97
N GLY A 82 -10.93 10.13 6.95
CA GLY A 82 -9.79 11.01 6.69
C GLY A 82 -9.10 10.67 5.39
N LYS A 83 -9.48 11.43 4.35
CA LYS A 83 -8.69 11.83 3.18
C LYS A 83 -7.46 10.96 2.88
N SER A 84 -7.48 10.30 1.71
CA SER A 84 -6.30 9.79 1.02
C SER A 84 -5.04 10.59 1.39
N SER A 85 -4.12 9.97 2.13
CA SER A 85 -2.90 10.60 2.65
C SER A 85 -1.97 11.08 1.53
N LEU A 86 -2.21 10.67 0.27
CA LEU A 86 -1.56 11.23 -0.91
C LEU A 86 -2.11 12.61 -1.33
N GLY A 87 -3.35 12.96 -0.94
CA GLY A 87 -3.95 14.28 -1.18
C GLY A 87 -3.61 15.33 -0.12
N ALA A 88 -3.08 14.92 1.05
CA ALA A 88 -2.78 15.83 2.16
C ALA A 88 -1.44 16.58 2.00
N PHE A 89 -0.46 16.04 1.26
CA PHE A 89 0.85 16.68 1.11
C PHE A 89 0.86 17.91 0.18
N GLY A 90 -0.20 18.12 -0.62
CA GLY A 90 -0.25 19.20 -1.62
C GLY A 90 -1.15 20.39 -1.27
N ASN A 91 -2.07 20.25 -0.31
CA ASN A 91 -3.15 21.24 -0.14
C ASN A 91 -2.94 22.24 1.01
N THR A 92 -2.17 21.88 2.04
CA THR A 92 -1.97 22.73 3.23
C THR A 92 -1.20 24.02 2.94
N HIS A 93 -0.39 24.06 1.87
CA HIS A 93 0.38 25.26 1.49
C HIS A 93 -0.40 26.29 0.64
N LYS A 94 -1.57 25.93 0.08
CA LYS A 94 -2.37 26.87 -0.72
C LYS A 94 -3.37 27.66 0.11
N GLU A 95 -3.92 27.05 1.16
CA GLU A 95 -4.94 27.68 2.00
C GLU A 95 -4.34 28.81 2.86
N SER A 96 -3.09 28.68 3.33
CA SER A 96 -2.41 29.74 4.10
C SER A 96 -2.08 31.01 3.29
N LEU A 97 -1.96 30.91 1.95
CA LEU A 97 -1.69 32.07 1.09
C LEU A 97 -2.94 32.90 0.81
N VAL A 98 -4.12 32.29 0.84
CA VAL A 98 -5.38 33.00 0.54
C VAL A 98 -5.86 33.82 1.74
N GLU A 99 -5.60 33.37 2.97
CA GLU A 99 -5.96 34.13 4.19
C GLU A 99 -5.06 35.34 4.46
N SER A 100 -3.85 35.41 3.88
CA SER A 100 -2.97 36.58 4.06
C SER A 100 -3.39 37.80 3.22
N PHE A 101 -4.34 37.64 2.29
CA PHE A 101 -4.86 38.72 1.44
C PHE A 101 -6.25 39.22 1.87
N TYR A 102 -6.69 38.86 3.08
CA TYR A 102 -7.83 39.47 3.76
C TYR A 102 -7.41 40.13 5.07
#